data_AF-J7L622-F1
#
_entry.id   AF-J7L622-F1
#
_cell.length_a   1.000
_cell.length_b   1.000
_cell.length_c   1.000
_cell.angle_alpha   90.00
_cell.angle_beta   90.00
_cell.angle_gamma   90.00
#
_symmetry.space_group_name_H-M   'P 1'
#
loop_
_entity.id
_entity.type
_entity.pdbx_description
1 polymer ?
#
loop_
_entity_poly.entity_id
_entity_poly.type
_entity_poly.pdbx_seq_one_letter_code
_entity_poly.pdbx_strand_id
1 'polypeptide(L)' 'MLDVPGPVRAVREGMYYTDRGIEELENRRGEEEVSFAWLAEQLRVFTDVHPEFETPVERLATWLARLDDEDEE' A
#
# COMPACT_ATOMS: atom_id res chain seq x y z
N MET A 1 41.00 -11.49 24.02
CA MET A 1 41.14 -10.93 22.65
C MET A 1 39.74 -10.95 22.07
N LEU A 2 39.29 -9.80 21.57
CA LEU A 2 37.90 -9.33 21.52
C LEU A 2 36.88 -10.27 20.85
N ASP A 3 35.68 -10.24 21.44
CA ASP A 3 34.40 -10.84 21.02
C ASP A 3 34.06 -10.45 19.56
N VAL A 4 33.62 -11.43 18.77
CA VAL A 4 33.23 -11.23 17.37
C VAL A 4 31.76 -10.80 17.36
N PRO A 5 31.39 -9.57 16.96
CA PRO A 5 29.99 -9.20 16.93
C PRO A 5 29.30 -9.95 15.79
N GLY A 6 28.33 -10.80 16.14
CA GLY A 6 27.39 -11.36 15.17
C GLY A 6 26.59 -10.25 14.47
N PRO A 7 25.95 -10.54 13.32
CA PRO A 7 25.18 -9.55 12.60
C PRO A 7 24.05 -9.05 13.50
N VAL A 8 24.18 -7.81 13.96
CA VAL A 8 23.08 -7.07 14.58
C VAL A 8 22.00 -6.93 13.52
N ARG A 9 20.93 -7.74 13.67
CA ARG A 9 19.68 -7.59 12.93
C ARG A 9 19.08 -6.24 13.33
N ALA A 10 19.46 -5.19 12.61
CA ALA A 10 18.82 -3.89 12.68
C ALA A 10 17.42 -4.00 12.05
N VAL A 11 16.50 -4.61 12.78
CA VAL A 11 15.06 -4.56 12.48
C VAL A 11 14.37 -4.28 13.80
N ARG A 12 13.85 -3.04 13.95
CA ARG A 12 12.64 -2.66 14.72
C ARG A 12 12.65 -1.23 15.29
N GLU A 13 13.07 -0.24 14.51
CA GLU A 13 12.71 1.18 14.79
C GLU A 13 11.94 1.86 13.64
N GLY A 14 11.71 1.17 12.51
CA GLY A 14 10.84 1.62 11.41
C GLY A 14 9.53 0.83 11.24
N MET A 15 9.25 -0.13 12.13
CA MET A 15 8.25 -1.19 11.92
C MET A 15 6.83 -0.86 12.43
N TYR A 16 6.59 0.36 12.92
CA TYR A 16 5.26 0.80 13.37
C TYR A 16 4.60 1.81 12.42
N TYR A 17 5.21 2.12 11.28
CA TYR A 17 4.72 3.12 10.32
C TYR A 17 4.34 2.55 8.96
N THR A 18 4.79 1.36 8.56
CA THR A 18 4.72 0.95 7.16
C THR A 18 3.35 0.50 6.70
N ASP A 19 2.50 -0.04 7.60
CA ASP A 19 1.24 -0.67 7.15
C ASP A 19 0.02 -0.33 8.04
N ARG A 20 0.17 0.54 9.06
CA ARG A 20 -0.91 0.84 10.02
C ARG A 20 -2.20 1.31 9.35
N GLY A 21 -2.10 2.08 8.26
CA GLY A 21 -3.27 2.52 7.50
C GLY A 21 -3.96 1.38 6.75
N ILE A 22 -3.19 0.41 6.26
CA ILE A 22 -3.70 -0.78 5.56
C ILE A 22 -4.37 -1.72 6.57
N GLU A 23 -3.70 -1.99 7.70
CA GLU A 23 -4.27 -2.79 8.80
C GLU A 23 -5.59 -2.20 9.29
N GLU A 24 -5.67 -0.88 9.42
CA GLU A 24 -6.90 -0.24 9.88
C GLU A 24 -8.02 -0.28 8.83
N LEU A 25 -7.67 -0.17 7.54
CA LEU A 25 -8.64 -0.35 6.46
C LEU A 25 -9.20 -1.78 6.45
N GLU A 26 -8.33 -2.79 6.57
CA GLU A 26 -8.73 -4.20 6.64
C GLU A 26 -9.60 -4.47 7.87
N ASN A 27 -9.19 -4.04 9.05
CA ASN A 27 -9.93 -4.27 10.30
C ASN A 27 -11.31 -3.58 10.31
N ARG A 28 -11.46 -2.42 9.67
CA ARG A 28 -12.71 -1.65 9.70
C ARG A 28 -13.65 -1.94 8.54
N ARG A 29 -13.11 -2.24 7.36
CA ARG A 29 -13.88 -2.32 6.11
C ARG A 29 -13.52 -3.54 5.25
N GLY A 30 -12.74 -4.50 5.77
CA GLY A 30 -12.28 -5.66 4.99
C GLY A 30 -13.39 -6.60 4.51
N GLU A 31 -14.57 -6.57 5.13
CA GLU A 31 -15.75 -7.33 4.68
C GLU A 31 -16.56 -6.60 3.58
N GLU A 32 -16.21 -5.35 3.24
CA GLU A 32 -16.92 -4.59 2.21
C GLU A 32 -16.41 -4.93 0.80
N GLU A 33 -17.33 -5.24 -0.12
CA GLU A 33 -17.03 -5.39 -1.54
C GLU A 33 -17.29 -4.08 -2.30
N VAL A 34 -16.31 -3.64 -3.10
CA VAL A 34 -16.41 -2.43 -3.94
C VAL A 34 -15.95 -2.72 -5.36
N SER A 35 -16.47 -1.96 -6.33
CA SER A 35 -15.97 -2.03 -7.70
C SER A 35 -14.64 -1.27 -7.85
N PHE A 36 -13.81 -1.68 -8.80
CA PHE A 36 -12.62 -0.91 -9.19
C PHE A 36 -12.96 0.50 -9.69
N ALA A 37 -14.14 0.69 -10.30
CA ALA A 37 -14.62 2.01 -10.69
C ALA A 37 -14.79 2.93 -9.47
N TRP A 38 -15.41 2.43 -8.39
CA TRP A 38 -15.55 3.18 -7.13
C TRP A 38 -14.19 3.46 -6.48
N LEU A 39 -13.29 2.47 -6.46
CA LEU A 39 -11.94 2.65 -5.93
C LEU A 39 -11.17 3.75 -6.69
N ALA A 40 -11.26 3.76 -8.02
CA ALA A 40 -10.64 4.79 -8.86
C ALA A 40 -11.20 6.20 -8.62
N GLU A 41 -12.47 6.33 -8.24
CA GLU A 41 -13.02 7.60 -7.76
C GLU A 41 -12.39 8.05 -6.44
N GLN A 42 -12.21 7.14 -5.48
CA GLN A 42 -11.56 7.47 -4.20
C GLN A 42 -10.10 7.88 -4.38
N LEU A 43 -9.35 7.21 -5.26
CA LEU A 43 -7.97 7.58 -5.58
C LEU A 43 -7.87 8.99 -6.16
N ARG A 44 -8.79 9.37 -7.06
CA ARG A 44 -8.85 10.74 -7.61
C ARG A 44 -9.15 11.79 -6.55
N VAL A 45 -10.14 11.53 -5.70
CA VAL A 45 -10.45 12.42 -4.56
C VAL A 45 -9.24 12.57 -3.65
N PHE A 46 -8.50 11.49 -3.40
CA PHE A 46 -7.30 11.54 -2.57
C PHE A 46 -6.21 12.42 -3.19
N THR A 47 -5.90 12.26 -4.49
CA THR A 47 -4.89 13.08 -5.17
C THR A 47 -5.31 14.54 -5.36
N ASP A 48 -6.61 14.80 -5.50
CA ASP A 48 -7.15 16.17 -5.54
C ASP A 48 -6.88 16.92 -4.22
N VAL A 49 -6.94 16.22 -3.09
CA VAL A 49 -6.66 16.79 -1.76
C VAL A 49 -5.16 16.75 -1.42
N HIS A 50 -4.42 15.76 -1.96
CA HIS A 50 -3.01 15.51 -1.68
C HIS A 50 -2.20 15.34 -2.97
N PRO A 51 -1.95 16.44 -3.72
CA PRO A 51 -1.30 16.38 -5.04
C PRO A 51 0.14 15.85 -4.99
N GLU A 52 0.82 15.91 -3.85
CA GLU A 52 2.15 15.34 -3.67
C GLU A 52 2.21 13.80 -3.86
N PHE A 53 1.06 13.13 -3.79
CA PHE A 53 0.95 11.67 -3.98
C PHE A 53 0.42 11.27 -5.36
N GLU A 54 0.27 12.18 -6.31
CA GLU A 54 -0.24 11.88 -7.66
C GLU A 54 0.57 10.77 -8.34
N THR A 55 1.90 10.92 -8.41
CA THR A 55 2.77 9.93 -9.08
C THR A 55 2.69 8.52 -8.47
N PRO A 56 2.83 8.31 -7.15
CA PRO A 56 2.69 6.97 -6.58
C PRO A 56 1.27 6.40 -6.74
N VAL A 57 0.22 7.21 -6.62
CA VAL A 57 -1.17 6.76 -6.80
C VAL A 57 -1.46 6.37 -8.26
N GLU A 58 -0.95 7.13 -9.22
CA GLU A 58 -1.05 6.81 -10.65
C GLU A 58 -0.38 5.46 -10.98
N ARG A 59 0.79 5.19 -10.38
CA ARG A 59 1.48 3.92 -10.53
C ARG A 59 0.72 2.75 -9.90
N LEU A 60 0.10 2.96 -8.74
CA LEU A 60 -0.77 1.97 -8.10
C LEU A 60 -1.98 1.65 -8.98
N ALA A 61 -2.65 2.67 -9.50
CA ALA A 61 -3.81 2.50 -10.39
C ALA A 61 -3.42 1.73 -11.66
N THR A 62 -2.28 2.07 -12.27
CA THR A 62 -1.73 1.35 -13.43
C THR A 62 -1.42 -0.12 -13.11
N TRP A 63 -0.90 -0.41 -11.91
CA TRP A 63 -0.62 -1.78 -11.48
C TRP A 63 -1.92 -2.58 -11.28
N LEU A 64 -2.91 -2.01 -10.60
CA LEU A 64 -4.22 -2.64 -10.39
C LEU A 64 -4.94 -2.94 -11.72
N ALA A 65 -4.86 -2.03 -12.69
CA ALA A 65 -5.51 -2.19 -13.99
C ALA A 65 -4.96 -3.35 -14.83
N ARG A 66 -3.77 -3.86 -14.51
CA ARG A 66 -3.17 -5.00 -15.23
C ARG A 66 -3.57 -6.36 -14.69
N LEU A 67 -4.07 -6.43 -13.45
CA LEU A 67 -4.45 -7.71 -12.83
C LEU A 67 -5.63 -8.37 -13.55
N ASP A 68 -6.54 -7.59 -14.14
CA ASP A 68 -7.66 -8.10 -14.95
C ASP A 68 -7.18 -8.81 -16.23
N ASP A 69 -6.06 -8.37 -16.81
CA ASP A 69 -5.48 -8.95 -18.02
C ASP A 69 -4.68 -10.24 -17.75
N GLU A 70 -4.21 -10.47 -16.52
CA GLU A 70 -3.37 -11.63 -16.15
C GLU A 70 -4.19 -12.86 -15.73
N ASP A 71 -5.47 -12.70 -15.37
CA ASP A 71 -6.37 -13.80 -14.99
C ASP A 71 -7.07 -14.47 -16.20
N GLU A 72 -6.90 -13.95 -17.42
CA GLU A 72 -7.46 -14.51 -18.67
C GLU A 72 -6.51 -15.45 -19.46
N GLU A 73 -5.32 -15.79 -18.94
CA GLU A 73 -4.35 -16.72 -19.59
C GLU A 73 -4.19 -18.10 -18.92
#